data_AF-A0A9D6UK75-F1
#
_entry.id   AF-A0A9D6UK75-F1
#
_cell.length_a   1.000
_cell.length_b   1.000
_cell.length_c   1.000
_cell.angle_alpha   90.00
_cell.angle_beta   90.00
_cell.angle_gamma   90.00
#
_symmetry.space_group_name_H-M   'P 1'
#
loop_
_entity.id
_entity.type
_entity.pdbx_description
1 polymer ?
#
loop_
_entity_poly.entity_id
_entity_poly.type
_entity_poly.pdbx_seq_one_letter_code
_entity_poly.pdbx_strand_id
1 'polypeptide(L)' 'MFNRIKEFLKEVKGEIKKITFPTREETISSSVVVVVVVVVVSVFLSLVDLGLTKAVKSVIK' A
#
# COMPACT_ATOMS: atom_id res chain seq x y z
N MET A 1 9.19 35.50 -17.11
CA MET A 1 9.35 34.16 -16.48
C MET A 1 8.35 33.94 -15.34
N PHE A 2 8.27 34.84 -14.35
CA PHE A 2 7.31 34.76 -13.23
C PHE A 2 5.83 34.63 -13.63
N ASN A 3 5.41 35.28 -14.73
CA ASN A 3 4.01 35.20 -15.18
C ASN A 3 3.61 33.80 -15.68
N ARG A 4 4.53 33.11 -16.37
CA ARG A 4 4.31 31.74 -16.88
C ARG A 4 4.18 30.72 -15.75
N ILE A 5 4.97 30.88 -14.69
CA ILE A 5 4.88 30.03 -13.49
C ILE A 5 3.53 30.21 -12.79
N LYS A 6 3.02 31.45 -12.74
CA LYS A 6 1.73 31.77 -12.12
C LYS A 6 0.54 31.18 -12.91
N GLU A 7 0.63 31.19 -14.24
CA GLU A 7 -0.34 30.51 -15.12
C GLU A 7 -0.26 29.00 -14.97
N PHE A 8 0.94 28.41 -14.98
CA PHE A 8 1.14 26.97 -14.77
C PHE A 8 0.57 26.48 -13.43
N LEU A 9 0.80 27.20 -12.33
CA LEU A 9 0.21 26.87 -11.03
C LEU A 9 -1.32 26.98 -11.00
N LYS A 10 -1.88 27.91 -11.79
CA LYS A 10 -3.33 28.08 -11.93
C LYS A 10 -3.95 26.91 -12.71
N GLU A 11 -3.27 26.45 -13.76
CA GLU A 11 -3.65 25.26 -14.54
C GLU A 11 -3.56 23.99 -13.71
N VAL A 12 -2.45 23.76 -13.00
CA VAL A 12 -2.26 22.61 -12.09
C VAL A 12 -3.35 22.57 -11.00
N LYS A 13 -3.69 23.72 -10.41
CA LYS A 13 -4.78 23.81 -9.44
C LYS A 13 -6.15 23.45 -10.05
N GLY A 14 -6.35 23.75 -11.34
CA GLY A 14 -7.54 23.36 -12.09
C GLY A 14 -7.61 21.86 -12.37
N GLU A 15 -6.47 21.22 -12.66
CA GLU A 15 -6.37 19.77 -12.87
C GLU A 15 -6.51 18.97 -11.58
N ILE A 16 -5.94 19.46 -10.47
CA ILE A 16 -6.10 18.83 -9.16
C ILE A 16 -7.57 18.76 -8.75
N LYS A 17 -8.40 19.73 -9.16
CA LYS A 17 -9.85 19.70 -8.93
C LYS A 17 -10.59 18.64 -9.74
N LYS A 18 -10.00 18.13 -10.83
CA LYS A 18 -10.54 17.00 -11.61
C LYS A 18 -10.19 15.64 -11.00
N ILE A 19 -9.34 15.62 -9.96
CA ILE A 19 -9.02 14.40 -9.23
C ILE A 19 -10.24 14.04 -8.38
N THR A 20 -10.95 13.00 -8.80
CA THR A 20 -11.95 12.35 -7.97
C THR A 20 -11.24 11.54 -6.90
N PHE A 21 -11.09 12.16 -5.73
CA PHE A 21 -10.63 11.43 -4.56
C PHE A 21 -11.67 10.37 -4.17
N PRO A 22 -11.20 9.18 -3.74
CA PRO A 22 -12.10 8.13 -3.27
C PRO A 22 -12.92 8.64 -2.09
N THR A 23 -14.16 8.20 -2.01
CA THR A 23 -15.02 8.49 -0.86
C THR A 23 -14.44 7.83 0.40
N ARG A 24 -14.83 8.33 1.59
CA ARG A 24 -14.35 7.77 2.87
C ARG A 24 -14.69 6.28 2.99
N GLU A 25 -15.83 5.85 2.44
CA GLU A 25 -16.27 4.45 2.44
C GLU A 25 -15.38 3.56 1.55
N GLU A 26 -15.06 4.00 0.34
CA GLU A 26 -14.17 3.26 -0.58
C GLU A 26 -12.74 3.14 -0.01
N THR A 27 -12.27 4.20 0.65
CA THR A 27 -10.95 4.21 1.30
C THR A 27 -10.89 3.20 2.45
N ILE A 28 -11.93 3.15 3.29
CA ILE A 28 -12.02 2.20 4.40
C ILE A 28 -12.17 0.77 3.88
N SER A 29 -13.05 0.55 2.91
CA SER A 29 -13.26 -0.78 2.30
C SER A 29 -11.97 -1.34 1.71
N SER A 30 -11.25 -0.53 0.92
CA SER A 30 -9.96 -0.91 0.34
C SER A 30 -8.90 -1.19 1.42
N SER A 31 -8.86 -0.39 2.49
CA SER A 31 -7.92 -0.58 3.59
C SER A 31 -8.20 -1.88 4.37
N VAL A 32 -9.46 -2.22 4.61
CA VAL A 32 -9.84 -3.47 5.29
C VAL A 32 -9.39 -4.68 4.50
N VAL A 33 -9.59 -4.68 3.18
CA VAL A 33 -9.12 -5.76 2.31
C VAL A 33 -7.60 -5.92 2.42
N VAL A 34 -6.85 -4.83 2.36
CA VAL A 34 -5.38 -4.85 2.50
C VAL A 34 -4.96 -5.43 3.85
N VAL A 35 -5.59 -5.01 4.95
CA VAL A 35 -5.30 -5.52 6.30
C VAL A 35 -5.52 -7.04 6.37
N VAL A 36 -6.63 -7.54 5.82
CA VAL A 36 -6.92 -8.98 5.78
C VAL A 36 -5.84 -9.73 5.01
N VAL A 37 -5.46 -9.24 3.83
CA VAL A 37 -4.42 -9.88 3.01
C VAL A 37 -3.07 -9.90 3.74
N VAL A 38 -2.68 -8.80 4.38
CA VAL A 38 -1.43 -8.73 5.17
C VAL A 38 -1.44 -9.73 6.33
N VAL A 39 -2.57 -9.88 7.02
CA VAL A 39 -2.71 -10.88 8.11
C VAL A 39 -2.54 -12.30 7.57
N VAL A 40 -3.18 -12.64 6.45
CA VAL A 40 -3.04 -13.98 5.84
C VAL A 40 -1.60 -14.26 5.41
N VAL A 41 -0.96 -13.30 4.72
CA VAL A 41 0.43 -13.46 4.27
C VAL A 41 1.39 -13.58 5.45
N SER A 42 1.22 -12.78 6.50
CA SER A 42 2.10 -12.84 7.68
C SER A 42 1.99 -14.18 8.42
N VAL A 43 0.78 -14.74 8.55
CA VAL A 43 0.59 -16.08 9.13
C VAL A 43 1.26 -17.14 8.26
N PHE A 44 1.08 -17.08 6.94
CA PHE A 44 1.71 -18.03 6.02
C PHE A 44 3.24 -17.99 6.12
N LEU A 45 3.84 -16.80 6.06
CA LEU A 45 5.29 -16.64 6.19
C LEU A 45 5.79 -17.16 7.54
N SER A 46 5.08 -16.85 8.64
CA SER A 46 5.44 -17.34 9.97
C SER A 46 5.45 -18.87 10.05
N LEU A 47 4.48 -19.55 9.43
CA LEU A 47 4.45 -21.02 9.38
C LEU A 47 5.62 -21.58 8.56
N VAL A 48 5.93 -20.97 7.42
CA VAL A 48 7.05 -21.36 6.56
C VAL A 48 8.38 -21.19 7.29
N ASP A 49 8.61 -20.03 7.93
CA ASP A 49 9.83 -19.74 8.67
C ASP A 49 10.06 -20.72 9.82
N LEU A 50 8.99 -21.08 10.56
CA LEU A 50 9.07 -22.08 11.63
C LEU A 50 9.36 -23.48 11.08
N GLY A 51 8.75 -23.85 9.95
CA GLY A 51 9.00 -25.12 9.27
C GLY A 51 10.46 -25.21 8.77
N LEU A 52 10.93 -24.17 8.09
CA LEU A 52 12.28 -24.10 7.56
C LEU A 52 13.32 -24.08 8.67
N THR A 53 13.10 -23.31 9.73
CA THR A 53 14.02 -23.26 10.90
C THR A 53 14.16 -24.63 11.56
N LYS A 54 13.05 -25.37 11.71
CA LYS A 54 13.09 -26.75 12.22
C LYS A 54 13.83 -27.69 11.28
N ALA A 55 13.58 -27.60 9.98
CA ALA A 55 14.24 -28.43 8.97
C ALA A 55 15.76 -28.19 8.94
N VAL A 56 16.19 -26.92 8.88
CA VAL A 56 17.61 -26.54 8.91
C VAL A 56 18.28 -27.00 10.20
N LYS A 57 17.63 -26.83 11.37
CA LYS A 57 18.16 -27.30 12.65
C LYS A 57 18.32 -28.82 12.72
N SER A 58 17.48 -29.57 12.00
CA SER A 58 17.59 -31.03 11.91
C SER A 58 18.65 -31.51 10.93
N VAL A 59 19.10 -30.67 9.99
CA VAL A 59 20.16 -31.00 9.03
C VAL A 59 21.55 -30.62 9.57
N ILE A 60 21.62 -29.57 10.39
CA ILE A 60 22.88 -29.10 10.99
C ILE A 60 23.28 -29.92 12.24
N LYS A 61 22.35 -30.64 12.86
CA LYS A 61 22.61 -31.57 13.96
C LYS A 61 22.68 -33.00 13.44
#